data_AF-A0A7Y6NEB4-F1
#
_entry.id   AF-A0A7Y6NEB4-F1
#
_cell.length_a   1.000
_cell.length_b   1.000
_cell.length_c   1.000
_cell.angle_alpha   90.00
_cell.angle_beta   90.00
_cell.angle_gamma   90.00
#
_symmetry.space_group_name_H-M   'P 1'
#
loop_
_entity.id
_entity.type
_entity.pdbx_description
1 polymer ?
#
loop_
_entity_poly.entity_id
_entity_poly.type
_entity_poly.pdbx_seq_one_letter_code
_entity_poly.pdbx_strand_id
1 'polypeptide(L)'
;MPTRSETIRRLLSQGPMQARQLIEVMAISQPTLSRAIRDIGDDIVRIGAGPSIQYVLRDVFRGFRSAPIYRITDEGRIRPLGELIPVHPEGFVMVQTDNISLHSDGLPWWLFDMRPQGYLGRAYASAYAADLGLSANPEQWADQDVVRALLAQGHDAIGNLLIGEQARERFLEMPEPTPVERATAYPALAIAAGAGEAPGSSAGGEQPKFCTYTERGHVLVKFSARDDNPISERWRDLLLAEHLALRVLGVETEVYDFGGQRFLEIPRFDRVGKLGRIGIFSLRALEAEFVGNASAPWPVLVNSLVKEGHVDPDAAASTARLWAFGMLIGNTDMHHGNLSFISSHGRPYQLAPAYDILPMGFAPRTGGAIVNELRPASLPEVISRHIWQEALDLAENFLVTASNCERFSANFTPCLETLRHHLDEASSRVARLG
;
A
#
# COMPACT_ATOMS: atom_id res chain seq x y z
N MET A 1 24.91 -19.69 -39.00
CA MET A 1 23.47 -19.38 -39.01
C MET A 1 22.94 -19.73 -37.63
N PRO A 2 22.31 -18.81 -36.89
CA PRO A 2 21.75 -19.14 -35.60
C PRO A 2 20.73 -20.27 -35.73
N THR A 3 20.65 -21.15 -34.74
CA THR A 3 19.63 -22.20 -34.74
C THR A 3 18.23 -21.56 -34.67
N ARG A 4 17.19 -22.31 -35.08
CA ARG A 4 15.81 -21.81 -34.96
C ARG A 4 15.46 -21.49 -33.51
N SER A 5 15.94 -22.31 -32.58
CA SER A 5 15.77 -22.12 -31.14
C SER A 5 16.43 -20.83 -30.65
N GLU A 6 17.65 -20.51 -31.09
CA GLU A 6 18.32 -19.22 -30.79
C GLU A 6 17.53 -18.02 -31.35
N THR A 7 16.98 -18.15 -32.56
CA THR A 7 16.19 -17.08 -33.18
C THR A 7 14.92 -16.81 -32.38
N ILE A 8 14.21 -17.86 -31.95
CA ILE A 8 13.02 -17.73 -31.10
C ILE A 8 13.38 -17.11 -29.75
N ARG A 9 14.46 -17.57 -29.08
CA ARG A 9 14.90 -16.98 -27.81
C ARG A 9 15.20 -15.49 -27.96
N ARG A 10 15.88 -15.08 -29.03
CA ARG A 10 16.18 -13.66 -29.30
C ARG A 10 14.94 -12.82 -29.57
N LEU A 11 13.92 -13.39 -30.24
CA LEU A 11 12.66 -12.69 -30.48
C LEU A 11 11.88 -12.54 -29.16
N LEU A 12 11.75 -13.62 -28.39
CA LEU A 12 11.00 -13.64 -27.14
C LEU A 12 11.71 -12.94 -25.98
N SER A 13 13.03 -12.69 -26.07
CA SER A 13 13.72 -11.82 -25.10
C SER A 13 13.30 -10.35 -25.21
N GLN A 14 12.60 -9.97 -26.29
CA GLN A 14 12.05 -8.62 -26.48
C GLN A 14 10.61 -8.51 -25.95
N GLY A 15 9.98 -9.63 -25.58
CA GLY A 15 8.64 -9.68 -24.99
C GLY A 15 7.76 -10.81 -25.53
N PRO A 16 6.52 -10.91 -25.01
CA PRO A 16 5.54 -11.90 -25.44
C PRO A 16 5.22 -11.81 -26.94
N MET A 17 5.15 -12.95 -27.63
CA MET A 17 4.74 -13.01 -29.03
C MET A 17 3.72 -14.12 -29.29
N GLN A 18 2.74 -13.83 -30.15
CA GLN A 18 1.81 -14.84 -30.63
C GLN A 18 2.49 -15.81 -31.59
N ALA A 19 1.96 -17.04 -31.66
CA ALA A 19 2.43 -18.06 -32.60
C ALA A 19 2.48 -17.55 -34.05
N ARG A 20 1.45 -16.79 -34.46
CA ARG A 20 1.34 -16.19 -35.79
C ARG A 20 2.48 -15.21 -36.10
N GLN A 21 2.83 -14.36 -35.15
CA GLN A 21 3.92 -13.38 -35.32
C GLN A 21 5.27 -14.10 -35.46
N LEU A 22 5.53 -15.14 -34.67
CA LEU A 22 6.74 -15.95 -34.79
C LEU A 22 6.82 -16.67 -36.16
N ILE A 23 5.71 -17.21 -36.65
CA ILE A 23 5.61 -17.83 -37.99
C ILE A 23 5.94 -16.82 -39.09
N GLU A 24 5.33 -15.63 -39.03
CA GLU A 24 5.49 -14.59 -40.04
C GLU A 24 6.94 -14.06 -40.07
N VAL A 25 7.51 -13.73 -38.90
CA VAL A 25 8.88 -13.20 -38.79
C VAL A 25 9.94 -14.22 -39.21
N MET A 26 9.74 -15.51 -38.87
CA MET A 26 10.70 -16.56 -39.19
C MET A 26 10.46 -17.22 -40.56
N ALA A 27 9.35 -16.90 -41.24
CA ALA A 27 8.90 -17.55 -42.46
C ALA A 27 8.86 -19.10 -42.36
N ILE A 28 8.28 -19.64 -41.28
CA ILE A 28 8.17 -21.08 -41.02
C ILE A 28 6.72 -21.57 -40.90
N SER A 29 6.49 -22.87 -41.08
CA SER A 29 5.16 -23.46 -40.86
C SER A 29 4.84 -23.69 -39.37
N GLN A 30 3.56 -23.76 -39.01
CA GLN A 30 3.09 -24.06 -37.65
C GLN A 30 3.71 -25.35 -37.06
N PRO A 31 3.78 -26.49 -37.77
CA PRO A 31 4.43 -27.69 -37.23
C PRO A 31 5.92 -27.49 -36.95
N THR A 32 6.58 -26.61 -37.70
CA THR A 32 8.00 -26.29 -37.50
C THR A 32 8.19 -25.44 -36.25
N LEU A 33 7.34 -24.43 -36.04
CA LEU A 33 7.33 -23.65 -34.79
C LEU A 33 7.05 -24.55 -33.58
N SER A 34 6.03 -25.41 -33.65
CA SER A 34 5.67 -26.31 -32.54
C SER A 34 6.79 -27.28 -32.15
N ARG A 35 7.60 -27.74 -33.12
CA ARG A 35 8.80 -28.54 -32.83
C ARG A 35 9.90 -27.68 -32.20
N ALA A 36 10.19 -26.51 -32.76
CA ALA A 36 11.22 -25.63 -32.22
C ALA A 36 10.92 -25.17 -30.78
N ILE A 37 9.66 -24.84 -30.47
CA ILE A 37 9.22 -24.51 -29.10
C ILE A 37 9.39 -25.71 -28.16
N ARG A 38 9.07 -26.92 -28.63
CA ARG A 38 9.27 -28.15 -27.85
C ARG A 38 10.75 -28.43 -27.58
N ASP A 39 11.61 -28.15 -28.55
CA ASP A 39 13.06 -28.30 -28.41
C ASP A 39 13.65 -27.27 -27.42
N ILE A 40 13.04 -26.08 -27.30
CA ILE A 40 13.42 -25.07 -26.28
C ILE A 40 12.97 -25.52 -24.87
N GLY A 41 11.82 -26.19 -24.77
CA GLY A 41 11.34 -26.79 -23.53
C GLY A 41 10.84 -25.76 -22.51
N ASP A 42 11.15 -26.00 -21.24
CA ASP A 42 10.59 -25.29 -20.07
C ASP A 42 11.01 -23.81 -19.93
N ASP A 43 11.91 -23.36 -20.80
CA ASP A 43 12.29 -21.95 -20.89
C ASP A 43 11.21 -21.12 -21.60
N ILE A 44 10.25 -21.76 -22.27
CA ILE A 44 9.09 -21.09 -22.86
C ILE A 44 7.88 -21.26 -21.94
N VAL A 45 7.31 -20.13 -21.53
CA VAL A 45 6.02 -20.06 -20.84
C VAL A 45 4.94 -19.76 -21.86
N ARG A 46 3.81 -20.46 -21.76
CA ARG A 46 2.62 -20.24 -22.61
C ARG A 46 1.59 -19.44 -21.84
N ILE A 47 1.02 -18.42 -22.48
CA ILE A 47 0.01 -17.54 -21.90
C ILE A 47 -1.21 -17.55 -22.82
N GLY A 48 -2.41 -17.64 -22.25
CA GLY A 48 -3.65 -17.72 -23.02
C GLY A 48 -3.94 -19.13 -23.57
N ALA A 49 -5.03 -19.23 -24.35
CA ALA A 49 -5.53 -20.50 -24.88
C ALA A 49 -6.04 -20.33 -26.31
N GLY A 50 -5.96 -21.41 -27.10
CA GLY A 50 -6.44 -21.42 -28.49
C GLY A 50 -5.73 -20.36 -29.37
N PRO A 51 -6.47 -19.47 -30.06
CA PRO A 51 -5.89 -18.50 -30.98
C PRO A 51 -5.15 -17.33 -30.29
N SER A 52 -5.38 -17.12 -28.98
CA SER A 52 -4.72 -16.05 -28.21
C SER A 52 -3.41 -16.48 -27.54
N ILE A 53 -2.90 -17.68 -27.84
CA ILE A 53 -1.66 -18.18 -27.25
C ILE A 53 -0.49 -17.26 -27.60
N GLN A 54 0.16 -16.79 -26.55
CA GLN A 54 1.44 -16.11 -26.59
C GLN A 54 2.52 -16.99 -25.95
N TYR A 55 3.72 -16.91 -26.50
CA TYR A 55 4.91 -17.50 -25.94
C TYR A 55 5.76 -16.40 -25.32
N VAL A 56 6.31 -16.68 -24.15
CA VAL A 56 7.22 -15.77 -23.44
C VAL A 56 8.43 -16.54 -22.98
N LEU A 57 9.60 -15.91 -23.01
CA LEU A 57 10.85 -16.51 -22.57
C LEU A 57 11.02 -16.30 -21.06
N ARG A 58 11.22 -17.38 -20.32
CA ARG A 58 11.61 -17.36 -18.91
C ARG A 58 12.96 -16.65 -18.73
N ASP A 59 13.05 -15.80 -17.73
CA ASP A 59 14.29 -15.17 -17.32
C ASP A 59 14.92 -15.96 -16.17
N VAL A 60 15.97 -16.72 -16.48
CA VAL A 60 16.69 -17.56 -15.50
C VAL A 60 17.75 -16.80 -14.71
N PHE A 61 18.00 -15.52 -15.03
CA PHE A 61 19.06 -14.72 -14.43
C PHE A 61 18.59 -13.84 -13.25
N ARG A 62 17.28 -13.84 -12.95
CA ARG A 62 16.68 -13.06 -11.84
C ARG A 62 17.01 -13.58 -10.44
N GLY A 63 17.65 -14.75 -10.34
CA GLY A 63 18.04 -15.39 -9.07
C GLY A 63 17.04 -16.42 -8.55
N PHE A 64 15.91 -16.62 -9.23
CA PHE A 64 14.98 -17.74 -8.99
C PHE A 64 14.31 -18.16 -10.31
N ARG A 65 13.95 -19.44 -10.44
CA ARG A 65 13.36 -19.99 -11.68
C ARG A 65 11.84 -19.85 -11.72
N SER A 66 11.20 -20.03 -10.58
CA SER A 66 9.79 -19.79 -10.28
C SER A 66 9.63 -19.75 -8.76
N ALA A 67 8.53 -19.15 -8.29
CA ALA A 67 8.20 -19.07 -6.88
C ALA A 67 6.73 -19.46 -6.67
N PRO A 68 6.41 -20.44 -5.81
CA PRO A 68 5.02 -20.69 -5.45
C PRO A 68 4.45 -19.48 -4.71
N ILE A 69 3.20 -19.14 -5.00
CA ILE A 69 2.44 -18.10 -4.34
C ILE A 69 1.37 -18.76 -3.49
N TYR A 70 1.30 -18.37 -2.22
CA TYR A 70 0.26 -18.81 -1.30
C TYR A 70 -0.56 -17.64 -0.82
N ARG A 71 -1.81 -17.93 -0.47
CA ARG A 71 -2.72 -17.04 0.24
C ARG A 71 -2.92 -17.55 1.66
N ILE A 72 -2.84 -16.65 2.63
CA ILE A 72 -3.30 -16.90 4.00
C ILE A 72 -4.78 -16.51 4.07
N THR A 73 -5.63 -17.41 4.58
CA THR A 73 -7.06 -17.14 4.79
C THR A 73 -7.29 -16.28 6.04
N ASP A 74 -8.52 -15.80 6.23
CA ASP A 74 -8.96 -15.13 7.45
C ASP A 74 -8.91 -16.06 8.69
N GLU A 75 -8.92 -17.40 8.50
CA GLU A 75 -8.67 -18.36 9.58
C GLU A 75 -7.19 -18.71 9.78
N GLY A 76 -6.27 -18.04 9.06
CA GLY A 76 -4.82 -18.26 9.18
C GLY A 76 -4.31 -19.52 8.47
N ARG A 77 -5.05 -20.03 7.48
CA ARG A 77 -4.66 -21.23 6.73
C ARG A 77 -3.96 -20.87 5.43
N ILE A 78 -2.93 -21.63 5.07
CA ILE A 78 -2.21 -21.48 3.81
C ILE A 78 -2.98 -22.20 2.69
N ARG A 79 -3.22 -21.50 1.58
CA ARG A 79 -3.82 -22.02 0.35
C ARG A 79 -2.89 -21.74 -0.83
N PRO A 80 -2.58 -22.72 -1.69
CA PRO A 80 -1.83 -22.47 -2.92
C PRO A 80 -2.66 -21.58 -3.86
N LEU A 81 -2.00 -20.59 -4.48
CA LEU A 81 -2.61 -19.71 -5.48
C LEU A 81 -2.04 -19.98 -6.88
N GLY A 82 -0.78 -20.40 -6.97
CA GLY A 82 -0.12 -20.72 -8.23
C GLY A 82 1.39 -20.53 -8.17
N GLU A 83 2.02 -20.34 -9.33
CA GLU A 83 3.45 -20.08 -9.47
C GLU A 83 3.70 -18.76 -10.18
N LEU A 84 4.62 -17.96 -9.65
CA LEU A 84 5.14 -16.75 -10.27
C LEU A 84 6.45 -17.07 -10.99
N ILE A 85 6.51 -16.78 -12.29
CA ILE A 85 7.64 -17.08 -13.16
C ILE A 85 8.21 -15.77 -13.71
N PRO A 86 9.49 -15.45 -13.46
CA PRO A 86 10.13 -14.30 -14.08
C PRO A 86 10.31 -14.53 -15.58
N VAL A 87 10.01 -13.52 -16.39
CA VAL A 87 10.08 -13.59 -17.86
C VAL A 87 10.71 -12.34 -18.46
N HIS A 88 11.26 -12.47 -19.67
CA HIS A 88 11.81 -11.34 -20.41
C HIS A 88 10.71 -10.43 -21.00
N PRO A 89 10.99 -9.12 -21.14
CA PRO A 89 12.23 -8.44 -20.72
C PRO A 89 12.33 -8.22 -19.20
N GLU A 90 11.27 -7.75 -18.54
CA GLU A 90 11.25 -7.36 -17.11
C GLU A 90 10.00 -7.87 -16.35
N GLY A 91 9.21 -8.75 -16.96
CA GLY A 91 7.88 -9.12 -16.50
C GLY A 91 7.79 -10.40 -15.67
N PHE A 92 6.56 -10.74 -15.31
CA PHE A 92 6.24 -11.99 -14.64
C PHE A 92 5.03 -12.67 -15.27
N VAL A 93 5.00 -13.99 -15.19
CA VAL A 93 3.82 -14.80 -15.48
C VAL A 93 3.34 -15.47 -14.20
N MET A 94 2.10 -15.19 -13.82
CA MET A 94 1.40 -15.94 -12.78
C MET A 94 0.64 -17.10 -13.41
N VAL A 95 1.02 -18.34 -13.10
CA VAL A 95 0.30 -19.57 -13.47
C VAL A 95 -0.55 -19.99 -12.27
N GLN A 96 -1.85 -19.75 -12.33
CA GLN A 96 -2.79 -20.05 -11.26
C GLN A 96 -3.04 -21.57 -11.13
N THR A 97 -3.56 -22.02 -9.98
CA THR A 97 -3.86 -23.44 -9.73
C THR A 97 -4.91 -24.04 -10.68
N ASP A 98 -5.73 -23.21 -11.32
CA ASP A 98 -6.69 -23.60 -12.36
C ASP A 98 -6.09 -23.57 -13.78
N ASN A 99 -4.77 -23.36 -13.90
CA ASN A 99 -3.98 -23.26 -15.12
C ASN A 99 -4.23 -21.98 -15.96
N ILE A 100 -4.89 -20.97 -15.40
CA ILE A 100 -4.93 -19.65 -16.03
C ILE A 100 -3.56 -19.00 -15.89
N SER A 101 -3.00 -18.49 -17.00
CA SER A 101 -1.71 -17.80 -17.05
C SER A 101 -1.91 -16.32 -17.34
N LEU A 102 -1.40 -15.47 -16.45
CA LEU A 102 -1.54 -14.01 -16.53
C LEU A 102 -0.15 -13.38 -16.65
N HIS A 103 0.06 -12.56 -17.68
CA HIS A 103 1.28 -11.79 -17.88
C HIS A 103 1.20 -10.44 -17.17
N SER A 104 2.31 -9.97 -16.61
CA SER A 104 2.49 -8.60 -16.16
C SER A 104 3.83 -8.08 -16.68
N ASP A 105 3.86 -6.84 -17.18
CA ASP A 105 5.05 -6.23 -17.78
C ASP A 105 6.13 -5.88 -16.72
N GLY A 106 5.75 -5.83 -15.45
CA GLY A 106 6.60 -5.66 -14.28
C GLY A 106 5.99 -6.38 -13.08
N LEU A 107 6.25 -5.89 -11.87
CA LEU A 107 5.68 -6.44 -10.64
C LEU A 107 4.14 -6.50 -10.75
N PRO A 108 3.51 -7.67 -10.59
CA PRO A 108 2.07 -7.78 -10.65
C PRO A 108 1.40 -6.82 -9.67
N TRP A 109 0.36 -6.10 -10.11
CA TRP A 109 -0.29 -5.05 -9.32
C TRP A 109 -0.78 -5.53 -7.94
N TRP A 110 -1.16 -6.81 -7.81
CA TRP A 110 -1.59 -7.43 -6.56
C TRP A 110 -0.44 -7.75 -5.58
N LEU A 111 0.81 -7.51 -5.99
CA LEU A 111 2.00 -7.50 -5.13
C LEU A 111 2.52 -6.09 -4.85
N PHE A 112 1.95 -5.06 -5.49
CA PHE A 112 2.51 -3.72 -5.50
C PHE A 112 2.66 -3.14 -4.09
N ASP A 113 1.65 -3.31 -3.25
CA ASP A 113 1.66 -2.82 -1.87
C ASP A 113 2.64 -3.59 -0.96
N MET A 114 3.04 -4.81 -1.34
CA MET A 114 4.02 -5.59 -0.58
C MET A 114 5.46 -5.07 -0.73
N ARG A 115 5.70 -4.12 -1.65
CA ARG A 115 6.99 -3.45 -1.80
C ARG A 115 7.42 -2.85 -0.45
N PRO A 116 8.62 -3.17 0.05
CA PRO A 116 9.22 -2.41 1.14
C PRO A 116 9.34 -0.95 0.70
N GLN A 117 8.63 -0.07 1.37
CA GLN A 117 8.64 1.37 1.09
C GLN A 117 8.44 2.18 2.36
N GLY A 118 8.81 3.45 2.28
CA GLY A 118 8.72 4.38 3.38
C GLY A 118 9.42 3.94 4.67
N TYR A 119 8.90 4.35 5.84
CA TYR A 119 9.56 4.15 7.15
C TYR A 119 9.90 2.67 7.43
N LEU A 120 8.91 1.78 7.32
CA LEU A 120 9.12 0.34 7.54
C LEU A 120 9.97 -0.29 6.44
N GLY A 121 9.84 0.18 5.20
CA GLY A 121 10.68 -0.28 4.09
C GLY A 121 12.15 0.07 4.27
N ARG A 122 12.46 1.27 4.78
CA ARG A 122 13.84 1.68 5.09
C ARG A 122 14.42 0.88 6.23
N ALA A 123 13.65 0.64 7.31
CA ALA A 123 14.07 -0.23 8.39
C ALA A 123 14.35 -1.66 7.89
N TYR A 124 13.49 -2.19 7.01
CA TYR A 124 13.70 -3.47 6.35
C TYR A 124 14.98 -3.47 5.50
N ALA A 125 15.20 -2.46 4.66
CA ALA A 125 16.37 -2.37 3.80
C ALA A 125 17.66 -2.25 4.62
N SER A 126 17.65 -1.46 5.70
CA SER A 126 18.77 -1.37 6.62
C SER A 126 19.11 -2.72 7.26
N ALA A 127 18.12 -3.56 7.54
CA ALA A 127 18.32 -4.87 8.17
C ALA A 127 18.79 -5.95 7.18
N TYR A 128 18.30 -5.93 5.93
CA TYR A 128 18.43 -7.08 5.03
C TYR A 128 19.03 -6.79 3.64
N ALA A 129 19.09 -5.52 3.20
CA ALA A 129 19.48 -5.21 1.82
C ALA A 129 20.92 -5.66 1.49
N ALA A 130 21.85 -5.49 2.44
CA ALA A 130 23.26 -5.84 2.24
C ALA A 130 23.43 -7.35 1.98
N ASP A 131 22.78 -8.20 2.77
CA ASP A 131 22.82 -9.66 2.62
C ASP A 131 22.17 -10.15 1.32
N LEU A 132 21.24 -9.35 0.78
CA LEU A 132 20.55 -9.63 -0.48
C LEU A 132 21.24 -9.00 -1.71
N GLY A 133 22.32 -8.25 -1.51
CA GLY A 133 23.01 -7.51 -2.56
C GLY A 133 22.14 -6.40 -3.19
N LEU A 134 21.24 -5.81 -2.42
CA LEU A 134 20.31 -4.76 -2.84
C LEU A 134 20.77 -3.36 -2.38
N SER A 135 20.24 -2.31 -3.01
CA SER A 135 20.47 -0.93 -2.56
C SER A 135 19.96 -0.74 -1.13
N ALA A 136 20.66 0.06 -0.32
CA ALA A 136 20.18 0.44 1.01
C ALA A 136 18.91 1.32 0.97
N ASN A 137 18.63 1.97 -0.17
CA ASN A 137 17.41 2.72 -0.38
C ASN A 137 16.37 1.87 -1.14
N PRO A 138 15.27 1.44 -0.48
CA PRO A 138 14.25 0.60 -1.11
C PRO A 138 13.48 1.29 -2.24
N GLU A 139 13.45 2.63 -2.27
CA GLU A 139 12.83 3.39 -3.37
C GLU A 139 13.59 3.22 -4.70
N GLN A 140 14.82 2.71 -4.67
CA GLN A 140 15.64 2.43 -5.87
C GLN A 140 15.50 0.99 -6.35
N TRP A 141 14.72 0.15 -5.67
CA TRP A 141 14.60 -1.27 -6.00
C TRP A 141 13.78 -1.46 -7.27
N ALA A 142 14.32 -2.23 -8.21
CA ALA A 142 13.55 -2.70 -9.35
C ALA A 142 12.56 -3.79 -8.90
N ASP A 143 11.60 -4.12 -9.75
CA ASP A 143 10.55 -5.11 -9.44
C ASP A 143 11.12 -6.49 -9.07
N GLN A 144 12.21 -6.90 -9.73
CA GLN A 144 12.95 -8.11 -9.37
C GLN A 144 13.55 -8.07 -7.96
N ASP A 145 13.99 -6.90 -7.50
CA ASP A 145 14.66 -6.73 -6.21
C ASP A 145 13.62 -6.80 -5.11
N VAL A 146 12.43 -6.26 -5.36
CA VAL A 146 11.25 -6.44 -4.50
C VAL A 146 10.89 -7.91 -4.35
N VAL A 147 10.80 -8.67 -5.46
CA VAL A 147 10.48 -10.10 -5.38
C VAL A 147 11.59 -10.87 -4.64
N ARG A 148 12.87 -10.55 -4.87
CA ARG A 148 14.00 -11.15 -4.15
C ARG A 148 13.91 -10.89 -2.64
N ALA A 149 13.59 -9.66 -2.25
CA ALA A 149 13.38 -9.29 -0.85
C ALA A 149 12.20 -10.05 -0.23
N LEU A 150 11.07 -10.13 -0.93
CA LEU A 150 9.88 -10.85 -0.46
C LEU A 150 10.11 -12.37 -0.36
N LEU A 151 10.88 -12.96 -1.28
CA LEU A 151 11.29 -14.36 -1.19
C LEU A 151 12.12 -14.65 0.07
N ALA A 152 12.97 -13.70 0.46
CA ALA A 152 13.88 -13.86 1.58
C ALA A 152 13.27 -13.53 2.95
N GLN A 153 12.34 -12.58 3.03
CA GLN A 153 11.79 -12.07 4.31
C GLN A 153 10.29 -11.67 4.25
N GLY A 154 9.52 -12.12 3.25
CA GLY A 154 8.12 -11.69 3.03
C GLY A 154 7.05 -12.36 3.89
N HIS A 155 7.42 -13.11 4.93
CA HIS A 155 6.48 -13.90 5.73
C HIS A 155 5.47 -13.07 6.54
N ASP A 156 5.75 -11.80 6.88
CA ASP A 156 4.82 -10.87 7.56
C ASP A 156 4.60 -9.54 6.80
N ALA A 157 4.64 -9.61 5.47
CA ALA A 157 4.29 -8.46 4.62
C ALA A 157 2.81 -8.03 4.78
N ILE A 158 2.49 -6.83 4.29
CA ILE A 158 1.11 -6.33 4.18
C ILE A 158 0.25 -7.26 3.31
N GLY A 159 -1.05 -7.31 3.60
CA GLY A 159 -1.99 -8.16 2.89
C GLY A 159 -1.88 -9.62 3.32
N ASN A 160 -2.17 -10.55 2.41
CA ASN A 160 -2.36 -11.97 2.75
C ASN A 160 -1.57 -12.95 1.88
N LEU A 161 -0.53 -12.50 1.18
CA LEU A 161 0.25 -13.36 0.28
C LEU A 161 1.60 -13.75 0.88
N LEU A 162 2.05 -14.95 0.53
CA LEU A 162 3.40 -15.45 0.78
C LEU A 162 4.02 -15.83 -0.57
N ILE A 163 5.28 -15.43 -0.76
CA ILE A 163 6.04 -15.68 -1.99
C ILE A 163 7.19 -16.63 -1.66
N GLY A 164 7.17 -17.81 -2.27
CA GLY A 164 8.20 -18.85 -2.09
C GLY A 164 7.98 -19.75 -0.87
N GLU A 165 8.65 -20.90 -0.89
CA GLU A 165 8.59 -21.88 0.20
C GLU A 165 9.17 -21.33 1.50
N GLN A 166 10.23 -20.52 1.46
CA GLN A 166 10.84 -19.95 2.67
C GLN A 166 9.87 -19.04 3.44
N ALA A 167 9.10 -18.20 2.75
CA ALA A 167 8.08 -17.36 3.40
C ALA A 167 6.97 -18.22 4.03
N ARG A 168 6.60 -19.32 3.37
CA ARG A 168 5.65 -20.32 3.87
C ARG A 168 6.15 -21.05 5.11
N GLU A 169 7.38 -21.55 5.09
CA GLU A 169 8.00 -22.24 6.22
C GLU A 169 8.09 -21.33 7.43
N ARG A 170 8.57 -20.08 7.25
CA ARG A 170 8.63 -19.12 8.35
C ARG A 170 7.27 -18.76 8.94
N PHE A 171 6.23 -18.67 8.11
CA PHE A 171 4.87 -18.46 8.61
C PHE A 171 4.40 -19.65 9.47
N LEU A 172 4.75 -20.89 9.10
CA LEU A 172 4.40 -22.09 9.87
C LEU A 172 5.19 -22.21 11.18
N GLU A 173 6.44 -21.75 11.20
CA GLU A 173 7.33 -21.80 12.35
C GLU A 173 7.15 -20.60 13.30
N MET A 174 6.51 -19.52 12.83
CA MET A 174 6.28 -18.32 13.62
C MET A 174 5.43 -18.66 14.85
N PRO A 175 5.86 -18.28 16.07
CA PRO A 175 5.03 -18.44 17.25
C PRO A 175 3.77 -17.58 17.14
N GLU A 176 2.68 -18.04 17.74
CA GLU A 176 1.49 -17.20 17.87
C GLU A 176 1.85 -15.88 18.57
N PRO A 177 1.38 -14.72 18.06
CA PRO A 177 1.69 -13.45 18.67
C PRO A 177 1.06 -13.37 20.07
N THR A 178 1.81 -12.82 21.02
CA THR A 178 1.36 -12.58 22.39
C THR A 178 1.20 -11.08 22.64
N PRO A 179 0.16 -10.65 23.37
CA PRO A 179 -0.01 -9.25 23.74
C PRO A 179 1.22 -8.69 24.47
N VAL A 180 1.71 -7.54 24.02
CA VAL A 180 2.80 -6.82 24.67
C VAL A 180 2.28 -5.94 25.81
N GLU A 181 3.11 -5.72 26.83
CA GLU A 181 2.85 -4.68 27.83
C GLU A 181 3.29 -3.33 27.25
N ARG A 182 2.33 -2.44 27.01
CA ARG A 182 2.55 -1.22 26.21
C ARG A 182 3.57 -0.27 26.81
N ALA A 183 3.52 -0.04 28.12
CA ALA A 183 4.33 0.99 28.77
C ALA A 183 5.83 0.68 28.68
N THR A 184 6.19 -0.60 28.67
CA THR A 184 7.57 -1.08 28.49
C THR A 184 7.91 -1.38 27.04
N ALA A 185 7.02 -2.03 26.29
CA ALA A 185 7.31 -2.49 24.93
C ALA A 185 7.32 -1.36 23.90
N TYR A 186 6.42 -0.36 23.99
CA TYR A 186 6.30 0.66 22.95
C TYR A 186 7.55 1.53 22.83
N PRO A 187 8.14 2.06 23.93
CA PRO A 187 9.42 2.76 23.85
C PRO A 187 10.54 1.89 23.27
N ALA A 188 10.61 0.61 23.65
CA ALA A 188 11.63 -0.31 23.15
C ALA A 188 11.48 -0.58 21.64
N LEU A 189 10.25 -0.82 21.18
CA LEU A 189 9.94 -1.03 19.76
C LEU A 189 10.17 0.22 18.93
N ALA A 190 9.87 1.41 19.45
CA ALA A 190 10.20 2.67 18.78
C ALA A 190 11.71 2.87 18.60
N ILE A 191 12.51 2.53 19.61
CA ILE A 191 13.98 2.57 19.50
C ILE A 191 14.45 1.56 18.45
N ALA A 192 13.94 0.32 18.48
CA ALA A 192 14.30 -0.70 17.51
C ALA A 192 13.94 -0.31 16.08
N ALA A 193 12.75 0.27 15.88
CA ALA A 193 12.29 0.75 14.58
C ALA A 193 13.14 1.93 14.06
N GLY A 194 13.57 2.81 14.96
CA GLY A 194 14.46 3.94 14.63
C GLY A 194 15.92 3.55 14.37
N ALA A 195 16.37 2.36 14.80
CA ALA A 195 17.76 1.93 14.63
C ALA A 195 18.17 1.70 13.16
N GLY A 196 17.19 1.52 12.26
CA GLY A 196 17.40 1.42 10.81
C GLY A 196 17.32 2.76 10.07
N GLU A 197 17.13 3.88 10.77
CA GLU A 197 17.05 5.21 10.15
C GLU A 197 18.41 5.90 10.07
N ALA A 198 18.66 6.59 8.95
CA ALA A 198 19.78 7.53 8.86
C ALA A 198 19.48 8.78 9.72
N PRO A 199 20.46 9.34 10.45
CA PRO A 199 20.27 10.56 11.22
C PRO A 199 19.66 11.68 10.36
N GLY A 200 18.50 12.20 10.76
CA GLY A 200 17.80 13.30 10.07
C GLY A 200 16.75 12.89 9.02
N SER A 201 16.49 11.60 8.76
CA SER A 201 15.46 11.15 7.82
C SER A 201 14.03 11.48 8.26
N SER A 202 13.81 11.59 9.58
CA SER A 202 12.49 11.90 10.18
C SER A 202 12.02 13.34 9.94
N ALA A 203 12.90 14.24 9.46
CA ALA A 203 12.51 15.57 9.01
C ALA A 203 11.79 15.55 7.64
N GLY A 204 11.79 14.41 6.94
CA GLY A 204 11.37 14.24 5.55
C GLY A 204 9.91 13.83 5.30
N GLY A 205 9.06 13.71 6.33
CA GLY A 205 7.61 13.64 6.15
C GLY A 205 6.92 12.28 6.27
N GLU A 206 7.65 11.17 6.40
CA GLU A 206 7.03 9.88 6.69
C GLU A 206 7.01 9.58 8.19
N GLN A 207 5.81 9.31 8.71
CA GLN A 207 5.59 9.14 10.14
C GLN A 207 6.21 7.83 10.68
N PRO A 208 7.01 7.90 11.77
CA PRO A 208 7.58 6.72 12.42
C PRO A 208 6.51 5.75 12.89
N LYS A 209 6.72 4.45 12.64
CA LYS A 209 5.75 3.40 12.99
C LYS A 209 6.38 2.03 13.17
N PHE A 210 5.71 1.16 13.93
CA PHE A 210 6.01 -0.26 14.05
C PHE A 210 4.71 -1.09 14.14
N CYS A 211 4.80 -2.39 13.88
CA CYS A 211 3.70 -3.33 14.08
C CYS A 211 3.91 -4.15 15.36
N THR A 212 2.83 -4.45 16.08
CA THR A 212 2.88 -5.33 17.25
C THR A 212 1.52 -5.97 17.52
N TYR A 213 1.42 -6.75 18.58
CA TYR A 213 0.19 -7.42 19.01
C TYR A 213 -0.16 -7.02 20.45
N THR A 214 -1.43 -6.72 20.68
CA THR A 214 -1.99 -6.31 21.98
C THR A 214 -3.21 -7.17 22.32
N GLU A 215 -3.86 -6.93 23.46
CA GLU A 215 -5.14 -7.57 23.77
C GLU A 215 -6.26 -7.19 22.78
N ARG A 216 -6.08 -6.10 22.02
CA ARG A 216 -6.98 -5.68 20.93
C ARG A 216 -6.65 -6.37 19.59
N GLY A 217 -5.59 -7.18 19.55
CA GLY A 217 -5.12 -7.87 18.35
C GLY A 217 -3.93 -7.20 17.69
N HIS A 218 -3.81 -7.39 16.37
CA HIS A 218 -2.74 -6.81 15.56
C HIS A 218 -2.93 -5.30 15.40
N VAL A 219 -1.88 -4.54 15.71
CA VAL A 219 -1.91 -3.08 15.65
C VAL A 219 -0.68 -2.54 14.91
N LEU A 220 -0.88 -1.40 14.25
CA LEU A 220 0.17 -0.52 13.77
C LEU A 220 0.24 0.67 14.73
N VAL A 221 1.43 0.94 15.26
CA VAL A 221 1.66 2.02 16.22
C VAL A 221 2.51 3.09 15.57
N LYS A 222 1.93 4.27 15.37
CA LYS A 222 2.64 5.49 14.94
C LYS A 222 3.18 6.21 16.17
N PHE A 223 4.35 6.83 16.09
CA PHE A 223 4.94 7.48 17.27
C PHE A 223 5.70 8.77 16.94
N SER A 224 5.77 9.68 17.92
CA SER A 224 6.54 10.92 17.80
C SER A 224 8.02 10.68 18.12
N ALA A 225 8.89 11.59 17.68
CA ALA A 225 10.24 11.67 18.23
C ALA A 225 10.21 11.95 19.74
N ARG A 226 11.28 11.53 20.44
CA ARG A 226 11.46 11.70 21.89
C ARG A 226 11.89 13.11 22.28
N ASP A 227 12.51 13.83 21.36
CA ASP A 227 13.04 15.15 21.64
C ASP A 227 11.94 16.10 22.12
N ASP A 228 12.31 16.97 23.05
CA ASP A 228 11.43 18.03 23.51
C ASP A 228 11.76 19.31 22.74
N ASN A 229 11.16 19.42 21.55
CA ASN A 229 11.29 20.57 20.67
C ASN A 229 9.95 20.86 19.95
N PRO A 230 9.78 22.05 19.37
CA PRO A 230 8.51 22.43 18.73
C PRO A 230 8.06 21.50 17.59
N ILE A 231 9.00 20.86 16.89
CA ILE A 231 8.71 19.92 15.80
C ILE A 231 8.11 18.64 16.36
N SER A 232 8.74 18.07 17.39
CA SER A 232 8.29 16.84 18.04
C SER A 232 6.97 17.07 18.79
N GLU A 233 6.80 18.23 19.42
CA GLU A 233 5.52 18.66 19.99
C GLU A 233 4.41 18.71 18.94
N ARG A 234 4.67 19.34 17.79
CA ARG A 234 3.72 19.38 16.68
C ARG A 234 3.32 17.98 16.20
N TRP A 235 4.28 17.06 16.11
CA TRP A 235 3.97 15.66 15.74
C TRP A 235 3.17 14.92 16.81
N ARG A 236 3.38 15.19 18.11
CA ARG A 236 2.52 14.68 19.18
C ARG A 236 1.09 15.19 19.02
N ASP A 237 0.92 16.46 18.67
CA ASP A 237 -0.40 17.01 18.41
C ASP A 237 -1.05 16.40 17.15
N LEU A 238 -0.29 16.21 16.07
CA LEU A 238 -0.81 15.59 14.85
C LEU A 238 -1.23 14.13 15.04
N LEU A 239 -0.51 13.36 15.86
CA LEU A 239 -0.93 12.00 16.25
C LEU A 239 -2.25 12.01 17.03
N LEU A 240 -2.44 13.00 17.91
CA LEU A 240 -3.70 13.16 18.62
C LEU A 240 -4.82 13.62 17.68
N ALA A 241 -4.54 14.53 16.75
CA ALA A 241 -5.49 14.95 15.73
C ALA A 241 -5.92 13.78 14.83
N GLU A 242 -5.00 12.91 14.42
CA GLU A 242 -5.31 11.69 13.68
C GLU A 242 -6.23 10.77 14.47
N HIS A 243 -5.93 10.51 15.75
CA HIS A 243 -6.82 9.74 16.64
C HIS A 243 -8.24 10.30 16.66
N LEU A 244 -8.39 11.61 16.84
CA LEU A 244 -9.70 12.26 16.88
C LEU A 244 -10.44 12.17 15.55
N ALA A 245 -9.74 12.41 14.43
CA ALA A 245 -10.30 12.32 13.10
C ALA A 245 -10.78 10.89 12.77
N LEU A 246 -9.95 9.88 13.08
CA LEU A 246 -10.29 8.47 12.90
C LEU A 246 -11.47 8.04 13.77
N ARG A 247 -11.55 8.50 15.02
CA ARG A 247 -12.72 8.22 15.89
C ARG A 247 -14.01 8.82 15.34
N VAL A 248 -13.97 10.04 14.80
CA VAL A 248 -15.13 10.67 14.14
C VAL A 248 -15.58 9.86 12.91
N LEU A 249 -14.64 9.23 12.21
CA LEU A 249 -14.92 8.31 11.10
C LEU A 249 -15.31 6.89 11.55
N GLY A 250 -15.42 6.63 12.85
CA GLY A 250 -15.83 5.34 13.40
C GLY A 250 -14.70 4.31 13.52
N VAL A 251 -13.43 4.72 13.40
CA VAL A 251 -12.27 3.83 13.56
C VAL A 251 -11.74 3.93 15.00
N GLU A 252 -11.77 2.80 15.71
CA GLU A 252 -11.36 2.73 17.12
C GLU A 252 -9.83 2.70 17.28
N THR A 253 -9.25 3.85 17.62
CA THR A 253 -7.81 4.01 17.88
C THR A 253 -7.55 4.41 19.33
N GLU A 254 -6.33 4.20 19.82
CA GLU A 254 -5.91 4.58 21.18
C GLU A 254 -4.64 5.43 21.16
N VAL A 255 -4.48 6.32 22.14
CA VAL A 255 -3.29 7.19 22.26
C VAL A 255 -2.65 7.09 23.63
N TYR A 256 -1.38 6.74 23.64
CA TYR A 256 -0.55 6.59 24.84
C TYR A 256 0.60 7.57 24.85
N ASP A 257 1.01 8.03 26.03
CA ASP A 257 2.17 8.88 26.22
C ASP A 257 3.17 8.16 27.14
N PHE A 258 4.33 7.78 26.61
CA PHE A 258 5.39 7.06 27.35
C PHE A 258 6.76 7.70 27.08
N GLY A 259 7.53 7.97 28.14
CA GLY A 259 8.92 8.39 28.01
C GLY A 259 9.16 9.69 27.22
N GLY A 260 8.17 10.60 27.17
CA GLY A 260 8.22 11.85 26.40
C GLY A 260 7.77 11.71 24.93
N GLN A 261 7.37 10.51 24.51
CA GLN A 261 6.81 10.24 23.18
C GLN A 261 5.31 10.00 23.27
N ARG A 262 4.61 10.34 22.18
CA ARG A 262 3.22 9.94 21.96
C ARG A 262 3.15 8.78 20.97
N PHE A 263 2.26 7.84 21.24
CA PHE A 263 2.00 6.65 20.45
C PHE A 263 0.52 6.61 20.07
N LEU A 264 0.24 6.52 18.77
CA LEU A 264 -1.09 6.29 18.23
C LEU A 264 -1.19 4.83 17.79
N GLU A 265 -2.02 4.05 18.48
CA GLU A 265 -2.31 2.66 18.19
C GLU A 265 -3.53 2.54 17.27
N ILE A 266 -3.33 1.90 16.11
CA ILE A 266 -4.33 1.72 15.06
C ILE A 266 -4.51 0.22 14.80
N PRO A 267 -5.74 -0.31 14.83
CA PRO A 267 -6.00 -1.70 14.45
C PRO A 267 -5.60 -1.98 13.00
N ARG A 268 -4.93 -3.12 12.77
CA ARG A 268 -4.63 -3.56 11.39
C ARG A 268 -5.83 -4.27 10.80
N PHE A 269 -6.36 -3.73 9.70
CA PHE A 269 -7.49 -4.32 8.98
C PHE A 269 -7.11 -5.46 8.02
N ASP A 270 -5.81 -5.71 7.77
CA ASP A 270 -5.32 -6.89 7.04
C ASP A 270 -5.02 -8.10 7.91
N ARG A 271 -5.43 -8.07 9.18
CA ARG A 271 -5.17 -9.13 10.15
C ARG A 271 -6.47 -9.54 10.82
N VAL A 272 -6.65 -10.85 10.99
CA VAL A 272 -7.83 -11.46 11.62
C VAL A 272 -7.38 -12.47 12.66
N GLY A 273 -7.86 -12.32 13.90
CA GLY A 273 -7.42 -13.16 15.01
C GLY A 273 -5.90 -13.10 15.21
N LYS A 274 -5.26 -14.26 15.39
CA LYS A 274 -3.82 -14.36 15.62
C LYS A 274 -3.02 -14.49 14.32
N LEU A 275 -3.50 -15.29 13.38
CA LEU A 275 -2.76 -15.69 12.17
C LEU A 275 -3.50 -15.39 10.86
N GLY A 276 -4.79 -15.04 10.91
CA GLY A 276 -5.60 -14.73 9.75
C GLY A 276 -5.18 -13.45 9.05
N ARG A 277 -5.34 -13.42 7.72
CA ARG A 277 -4.98 -12.25 6.90
C ARG A 277 -6.01 -11.95 5.81
N ILE A 278 -6.13 -10.68 5.46
CA ILE A 278 -7.00 -10.18 4.39
C ILE A 278 -6.11 -9.49 3.34
N GLY A 279 -6.40 -9.71 2.05
CA GLY A 279 -5.68 -9.05 0.97
C GLY A 279 -6.04 -7.56 0.90
N ILE A 280 -5.04 -6.71 0.69
CA ILE A 280 -5.18 -5.26 0.52
C ILE A 280 -4.72 -4.89 -0.88
N PHE A 281 -5.45 -3.95 -1.50
CA PHE A 281 -4.99 -3.21 -2.69
C PHE A 281 -5.15 -1.71 -2.44
N SER A 282 -4.08 -0.94 -2.50
CA SER A 282 -4.16 0.52 -2.48
C SER A 282 -4.84 1.04 -3.75
N LEU A 283 -5.42 2.25 -3.68
CA LEU A 283 -5.92 2.93 -4.86
C LEU A 283 -4.80 3.13 -5.89
N ARG A 284 -3.55 3.31 -5.45
CA ARG A 284 -2.37 3.38 -6.32
C ARG A 284 -2.18 2.10 -7.14
N ALA A 285 -2.32 0.93 -6.52
CA ALA A 285 -2.21 -0.34 -7.23
C ALA A 285 -3.38 -0.55 -8.22
N LEU A 286 -4.61 -0.23 -7.80
CA LEU A 286 -5.78 -0.39 -8.66
C LEU A 286 -5.83 0.63 -9.81
N GLU A 287 -5.44 1.88 -9.57
CA GLU A 287 -5.44 2.91 -10.61
C GLU A 287 -4.40 2.62 -11.67
N ALA A 288 -3.20 2.19 -11.29
CA ALA A 288 -2.12 1.87 -12.23
C ALA A 288 -2.51 0.72 -13.18
N GLU A 289 -3.25 -0.26 -12.67
CA GLU A 289 -3.66 -1.44 -13.45
C GLU A 289 -4.93 -1.19 -14.29
N PHE A 290 -5.97 -0.57 -13.72
CA PHE A 290 -7.30 -0.54 -14.35
C PHE A 290 -7.66 0.81 -14.97
N VAL A 291 -7.07 1.91 -14.53
CA VAL A 291 -7.50 3.26 -14.94
C VAL A 291 -6.44 4.02 -15.73
N GLY A 292 -5.20 4.06 -15.25
CA GLY A 292 -4.10 4.79 -15.88
C GLY A 292 -4.23 6.31 -15.80
N ASN A 293 -4.71 6.86 -14.67
CA ASN A 293 -4.88 8.30 -14.46
C ASN A 293 -4.36 8.77 -13.09
N ALA A 294 -3.05 8.65 -12.88
CA ALA A 294 -2.37 8.98 -11.64
C ALA A 294 -2.55 10.45 -11.16
N SER A 295 -3.09 11.35 -11.99
CA SER A 295 -3.33 12.75 -11.59
C SER A 295 -4.71 13.00 -10.98
N ALA A 296 -5.66 12.07 -11.14
CA ALA A 296 -7.03 12.26 -10.72
C ALA A 296 -7.20 12.09 -9.19
N PRO A 297 -8.12 12.84 -8.56
CA PRO A 297 -8.42 12.69 -7.14
C PRO A 297 -9.16 11.37 -6.87
N TRP A 298 -9.16 10.90 -5.62
CA TRP A 298 -9.72 9.60 -5.26
C TRP A 298 -11.15 9.37 -5.77
N PRO A 299 -12.10 10.32 -5.62
CA PRO A 299 -13.48 10.06 -6.03
C PRO A 299 -13.63 9.83 -7.55
N VAL A 300 -12.78 10.46 -8.38
CA VAL A 300 -12.78 10.23 -9.83
C VAL A 300 -12.31 8.81 -10.15
N LEU A 301 -11.19 8.40 -9.55
CA LEU A 301 -10.62 7.07 -9.77
C LEU A 301 -11.54 5.96 -9.28
N VAL A 302 -12.11 6.11 -8.08
CA VAL A 302 -13.04 5.13 -7.51
C VAL A 302 -14.32 5.03 -8.34
N ASN A 303 -14.86 6.14 -8.85
CA ASN A 303 -16.02 6.09 -9.75
C ASN A 303 -15.73 5.30 -11.03
N SER A 304 -14.53 5.42 -11.60
CA SER A 304 -14.10 4.59 -12.75
C SER A 304 -14.01 3.11 -12.38
N LEU A 305 -13.37 2.79 -11.25
CA LEU A 305 -13.23 1.41 -10.78
C LEU A 305 -14.59 0.75 -10.45
N VAL A 306 -15.54 1.51 -9.91
CA VAL A 306 -16.92 1.06 -9.67
C VAL A 306 -17.64 0.79 -11.00
N LYS A 307 -17.52 1.71 -11.97
CA LYS A 307 -18.12 1.56 -13.29
C LYS A 307 -17.63 0.32 -14.03
N GLU A 308 -16.37 -0.06 -13.83
CA GLU A 308 -15.74 -1.26 -14.39
C GLU A 308 -15.96 -2.53 -13.56
N GLY A 309 -16.67 -2.43 -12.42
CA GLY A 309 -17.01 -3.56 -11.56
C GLY A 309 -15.81 -4.11 -10.76
N HIS A 310 -14.74 -3.34 -10.60
CA HIS A 310 -13.57 -3.75 -9.81
C HIS A 310 -13.74 -3.46 -8.32
N VAL A 311 -14.45 -2.38 -8.00
CA VAL A 311 -14.70 -1.91 -6.64
C VAL A 311 -16.20 -1.89 -6.37
N ASP A 312 -16.57 -2.14 -5.11
CA ASP A 312 -17.97 -2.17 -4.67
C ASP A 312 -18.63 -0.78 -4.84
N PRO A 313 -19.86 -0.69 -5.38
CA PRO A 313 -20.56 0.58 -5.57
C PRO A 313 -20.66 1.46 -4.32
N ASP A 314 -20.74 0.87 -3.12
CA ASP A 314 -20.83 1.62 -1.86
C ASP A 314 -19.54 2.39 -1.54
N ALA A 315 -18.41 2.01 -2.17
CA ALA A 315 -17.14 2.70 -2.01
C ALA A 315 -17.14 4.11 -2.63
N ALA A 316 -17.99 4.39 -3.62
CA ALA A 316 -18.01 5.70 -4.30
C ALA A 316 -18.38 6.84 -3.34
N ALA A 317 -19.53 6.71 -2.67
CA ALA A 317 -19.99 7.71 -1.70
C ALA A 317 -19.05 7.79 -0.49
N SER A 318 -18.58 6.65 0.00
CA SER A 318 -17.66 6.58 1.14
C SER A 318 -16.32 7.25 0.85
N THR A 319 -15.74 7.01 -0.33
CA THR A 319 -14.50 7.66 -0.78
C THR A 319 -14.69 9.15 -0.95
N ALA A 320 -15.79 9.59 -1.57
CA ALA A 320 -16.10 11.00 -1.72
C ALA A 320 -16.24 11.71 -0.36
N ARG A 321 -16.87 11.06 0.62
CA ARG A 321 -16.97 11.57 2.00
C ARG A 321 -15.61 11.67 2.68
N LEU A 322 -14.76 10.64 2.57
CA LEU A 322 -13.40 10.65 3.14
C LEU A 322 -12.54 11.76 2.53
N TRP A 323 -12.58 11.91 1.21
CA TRP A 323 -11.87 12.99 0.51
C TRP A 323 -12.36 14.36 0.96
N ALA A 324 -13.67 14.57 1.00
CA ALA A 324 -14.28 15.83 1.44
C ALA A 324 -13.90 16.16 2.90
N PHE A 325 -14.01 15.19 3.80
CA PHE A 325 -13.60 15.35 5.20
C PHE A 325 -12.11 15.69 5.32
N GLY A 326 -11.24 14.97 4.61
CA GLY A 326 -9.81 15.26 4.56
C GLY A 326 -9.51 16.69 4.10
N MET A 327 -10.16 17.16 3.03
CA MET A 327 -10.02 18.56 2.58
C MET A 327 -10.47 19.58 3.63
N LEU A 328 -11.56 19.29 4.34
CA LEU A 328 -12.13 20.17 5.36
C LEU A 328 -11.28 20.23 6.63
N ILE A 329 -10.60 19.15 7.00
CA ILE A 329 -9.66 19.19 8.14
C ILE A 329 -8.27 19.68 7.75
N GLY A 330 -8.02 20.04 6.48
CA GLY A 330 -6.71 20.48 6.03
C GLY A 330 -5.70 19.34 5.85
N ASN A 331 -6.17 18.13 5.53
CA ASN A 331 -5.30 17.03 5.11
C ASN A 331 -4.73 17.30 3.72
N THR A 332 -3.44 17.57 3.65
CA THR A 332 -2.71 17.82 2.39
C THR A 332 -2.01 16.57 1.84
N ASP A 333 -2.14 15.41 2.48
CA ASP A 333 -1.44 14.17 2.13
C ASP A 333 -2.40 13.03 1.73
N MET A 334 -3.38 13.36 0.88
CA MET A 334 -4.35 12.40 0.35
C MET A 334 -3.88 11.79 -0.97
N HIS A 335 -2.68 11.19 -0.98
CA HIS A 335 -2.16 10.49 -2.15
C HIS A 335 -2.80 9.10 -2.31
N HIS A 336 -2.71 8.47 -3.50
CA HIS A 336 -3.39 7.19 -3.78
C HIS A 336 -2.97 6.00 -2.92
N GLY A 337 -1.86 6.12 -2.18
CA GLY A 337 -1.44 5.12 -1.19
C GLY A 337 -2.18 5.19 0.15
N ASN A 338 -3.01 6.22 0.38
CA ASN A 338 -3.75 6.45 1.63
C ASN A 338 -5.25 6.12 1.52
N LEU A 339 -5.62 5.39 0.47
CA LEU A 339 -6.92 4.77 0.32
C LEU A 339 -6.69 3.33 -0.13
N SER A 340 -7.38 2.37 0.47
CA SER A 340 -7.22 0.96 0.14
C SER A 340 -8.55 0.24 0.04
N PHE A 341 -8.50 -0.94 -0.57
CA PHE A 341 -9.59 -1.87 -0.73
C PHE A 341 -9.19 -3.24 -0.21
N ILE A 342 -10.14 -3.97 0.36
CA ILE A 342 -9.94 -5.32 0.91
C ILE A 342 -10.53 -6.39 -0.01
N SER A 343 -9.86 -7.54 -0.06
CA SER A 343 -10.18 -8.64 -0.96
C SER A 343 -10.94 -9.80 -0.30
N SER A 344 -11.65 -9.55 0.80
CA SER A 344 -12.26 -10.60 1.65
C SER A 344 -13.13 -11.60 0.86
N HIS A 345 -13.83 -11.14 -0.17
CA HIS A 345 -14.73 -11.96 -1.00
C HIS A 345 -14.33 -11.98 -2.48
N GLY A 346 -13.11 -11.53 -2.83
CA GLY A 346 -12.74 -11.27 -4.22
C GLY A 346 -13.33 -9.97 -4.75
N ARG A 347 -13.51 -9.86 -6.08
CA ARG A 347 -14.15 -8.69 -6.71
C ARG A 347 -15.68 -8.80 -6.65
N PRO A 348 -16.39 -7.68 -6.50
CA PRO A 348 -15.87 -6.32 -6.36
C PRO A 348 -15.20 -6.08 -4.99
N TYR A 349 -14.11 -5.32 -4.96
CA TYR A 349 -13.36 -5.06 -3.73
C TYR A 349 -14.04 -4.01 -2.87
N GLN A 350 -14.09 -4.25 -1.56
CA GLN A 350 -14.72 -3.35 -0.60
C GLN A 350 -13.72 -2.29 -0.13
N LEU A 351 -14.20 -1.08 0.14
CA LEU A 351 -13.36 -0.03 0.71
C LEU A 351 -12.85 -0.44 2.10
N ALA A 352 -11.55 -0.28 2.34
CA ALA A 352 -10.95 -0.54 3.64
C ALA A 352 -11.35 0.55 4.66
N PRO A 353 -11.27 0.27 5.98
CA PRO A 353 -11.40 1.31 7.00
C PRO A 353 -10.44 2.48 6.75
N ALA A 354 -10.84 3.68 7.17
CA ALA A 354 -10.01 4.88 7.02
C ALA A 354 -8.72 4.77 7.86
N TYR A 355 -7.62 5.28 7.30
CA TYR A 355 -6.33 5.41 7.97
C TYR A 355 -5.59 6.63 7.40
N ASP A 356 -4.63 7.18 8.15
CA ASP A 356 -3.82 8.32 7.70
C ASP A 356 -4.64 9.58 7.34
N ILE A 357 -5.71 9.81 8.10
CA ILE A 357 -6.57 10.99 7.99
C ILE A 357 -6.26 11.96 9.13
N LEU A 358 -5.53 13.03 8.83
CA LEU A 358 -5.07 14.01 9.80
C LEU A 358 -4.79 15.37 9.13
N PRO A 359 -4.75 16.50 9.87
CA PRO A 359 -4.59 17.83 9.31
C PRO A 359 -3.13 18.12 8.92
N MET A 360 -2.62 17.40 7.90
CA MET A 360 -1.22 17.47 7.45
C MET A 360 -0.78 18.86 6.97
N GLY A 361 -1.70 19.78 6.68
CA GLY A 361 -1.39 21.19 6.43
C GLY A 361 -0.66 21.87 7.59
N PHE A 362 -0.76 21.32 8.81
CA PHE A 362 -0.04 21.80 10.00
C PHE A 362 1.25 21.01 10.30
N ALA A 363 1.64 20.06 9.45
CA ALA A 363 2.90 19.34 9.60
C ALA A 363 4.10 20.30 9.50
N PRO A 364 5.15 20.12 10.31
CA PRO A 364 6.40 20.87 10.15
C PRO A 364 6.95 20.67 8.74
N ARG A 365 7.43 21.75 8.11
CA ARG A 365 8.10 21.65 6.80
C ARG A 365 9.46 20.97 6.95
N THR A 366 10.03 20.48 5.84
CA THR A 366 11.36 19.84 5.80
C THR A 366 12.49 20.71 6.39
N GLY A 367 12.34 22.04 6.37
CA GLY A 367 13.27 22.98 7.03
C GLY A 367 13.02 23.23 8.53
N GLY A 368 12.09 22.50 9.15
CA GLY A 368 11.70 22.66 10.56
C GLY A 368 10.70 23.78 10.84
N ALA A 369 10.20 24.47 9.82
CA ALA A 369 9.25 25.56 9.99
C ALA A 369 7.88 25.04 10.47
N ILE A 370 7.37 25.61 11.56
CA ILE A 370 6.03 25.35 12.08
C ILE A 370 5.00 26.10 11.25
N VAL A 371 3.90 25.43 10.88
CA VAL A 371 2.86 25.95 10.00
C VAL A 371 1.54 25.99 10.76
N ASN A 372 0.91 27.17 10.78
CA ASN A 372 -0.41 27.38 11.40
C ASN A 372 -1.43 27.91 10.37
N GLU A 373 -1.17 27.73 9.08
CA GLU A 373 -1.98 28.26 7.98
C GLU A 373 -2.46 27.11 7.10
N LEU A 374 -3.69 27.22 6.60
CA LEU A 374 -4.26 26.28 5.63
C LEU A 374 -4.54 27.02 4.32
N ARG A 375 -4.39 26.28 3.21
CA ARG A 375 -4.90 26.75 1.92
C ARG A 375 -6.41 26.49 1.87
N PRO A 376 -7.19 27.36 1.20
CA PRO A 376 -8.61 27.13 0.99
C PRO A 376 -8.90 25.74 0.44
N ALA A 377 -9.94 25.09 0.97
CA ALA A 377 -10.33 23.75 0.51
C ALA A 377 -10.71 23.79 -0.99
N SER A 378 -10.21 22.84 -1.77
CA SER A 378 -10.73 22.60 -3.12
C SER A 378 -12.04 21.80 -3.03
N LEU A 379 -13.02 22.18 -3.86
CA LEU A 379 -14.34 21.55 -3.93
C LEU A 379 -14.52 20.91 -5.31
N PRO A 380 -13.87 19.77 -5.61
CA PRO A 380 -14.00 19.11 -6.91
C PRO A 380 -15.46 18.77 -7.24
N GLU A 381 -15.86 19.05 -8.49
CA GLU A 381 -17.23 18.90 -8.99
C GLU A 381 -17.79 17.47 -8.91
N VAL A 382 -16.90 16.47 -8.92
CA VAL A 382 -17.28 15.05 -8.77
C VAL A 382 -17.97 14.74 -7.43
N ILE A 383 -17.78 15.58 -6.41
CA ILE A 383 -18.40 15.41 -5.09
C ILE A 383 -19.66 16.26 -5.02
N SER A 384 -20.80 15.61 -4.78
CA SER A 384 -22.09 16.29 -4.68
C SER A 384 -22.16 17.20 -3.44
N ARG A 385 -23.01 18.23 -3.51
CA ARG A 385 -23.29 19.12 -2.39
C ARG A 385 -23.69 18.36 -1.11
N HIS A 386 -24.49 17.31 -1.24
CA HIS A 386 -24.94 16.51 -0.10
C HIS A 386 -23.76 15.86 0.63
N ILE A 387 -22.80 15.28 -0.08
CA ILE A 387 -21.62 14.66 0.52
C ILE A 387 -20.74 15.73 1.19
N TRP A 388 -20.63 16.93 0.61
CA TRP A 388 -19.95 18.04 1.28
C TRP A 388 -20.62 18.45 2.59
N GLN A 389 -21.95 18.44 2.64
CA GLN A 389 -22.68 18.75 3.88
C GLN A 389 -22.44 17.68 4.94
N GLU A 390 -22.50 16.39 4.59
CA GLU A 390 -22.16 15.30 5.51
C GLU A 390 -20.70 15.41 6.03
N ALA A 391 -19.76 15.75 5.14
CA ALA A 391 -18.37 15.91 5.51
C ALA A 391 -18.13 17.14 6.40
N LEU A 392 -18.91 18.22 6.23
CA LEU A 392 -18.90 19.38 7.13
C LEU A 392 -19.36 19.00 8.53
N ASP A 393 -20.42 18.21 8.67
CA ASP A 393 -20.90 17.75 9.98
C ASP A 393 -19.81 16.92 10.69
N LEU A 394 -19.11 16.05 9.96
CA LEU A 394 -17.96 15.31 10.48
C LEU A 394 -16.80 16.25 10.88
N ALA A 395 -16.47 17.23 10.03
CA ALA A 395 -15.38 18.17 10.29
C ALA A 395 -15.67 19.09 11.50
N GLU A 396 -16.91 19.51 11.68
CA GLU A 396 -17.36 20.24 12.86
C GLU A 396 -17.26 19.39 14.12
N ASN A 397 -17.71 18.12 14.07
CA ASN A 397 -17.56 17.20 15.19
C ASN A 397 -16.08 16.99 15.56
N PHE A 398 -15.21 16.83 14.55
CA PHE A 398 -13.77 16.75 14.75
C PHE A 398 -13.22 18.01 15.44
N LEU A 399 -13.54 19.21 14.94
CA LEU A 399 -13.04 20.46 15.52
C LEU A 399 -13.56 20.70 16.94
N VAL A 400 -14.83 20.40 17.23
CA VAL A 400 -15.40 20.50 18.58
C VAL A 400 -14.70 19.53 19.53
N THR A 401 -14.51 18.28 19.09
CA THR A 401 -13.81 17.27 19.89
C THR A 401 -12.36 17.67 20.15
N ALA A 402 -11.68 18.22 19.14
CA ALA A 402 -10.30 18.68 19.27
C ALA A 402 -10.16 19.90 20.18
N SER A 403 -11.06 20.87 20.07
CA SER A 403 -11.07 22.09 20.89
C SER A 403 -11.34 21.82 22.37
N ASN A 404 -12.09 20.76 22.68
CA ASN A 404 -12.37 20.32 24.05
C ASN A 404 -11.31 19.35 24.60
N CYS A 405 -10.27 19.02 23.84
CA CYS A 405 -9.26 18.05 24.25
C CYS A 405 -8.07 18.73 24.93
N GLU A 406 -7.92 18.54 26.24
CA GLU A 406 -6.83 19.10 27.04
C GLU A 406 -5.45 18.47 26.77
N ARG A 407 -5.38 17.44 25.92
CA ARG A 407 -4.12 16.71 25.60
C ARG A 407 -3.30 17.34 24.48
N PHE A 408 -3.82 18.38 23.82
CA PHE A 408 -3.07 19.17 22.85
C PHE A 408 -2.11 20.13 23.55
N SER A 409 -0.99 20.44 22.90
CA SER A 409 -0.11 21.52 23.35
C SER A 409 -0.78 22.89 23.19
N ALA A 410 -0.35 23.87 23.99
CA ALA A 410 -0.77 25.26 23.83
C ALA A 410 -0.37 25.83 22.45
N ASN A 411 0.70 25.31 21.84
CA ASN A 411 1.17 25.70 20.52
C ASN A 411 0.31 25.13 19.38
N PHE A 412 -0.68 24.28 19.68
CA PHE A 412 -1.66 23.80 18.72
C PHE A 412 -2.92 24.68 18.66
N THR A 413 -3.17 25.54 19.65
CA THR A 413 -4.34 26.45 19.67
C THR A 413 -4.48 27.28 18.38
N PRO A 414 -3.42 27.90 17.84
CA PRO A 414 -3.53 28.66 16.59
C PRO A 414 -3.97 27.80 15.39
N CYS A 415 -3.69 26.50 15.38
CA CYS A 415 -4.16 25.59 14.33
C CYS A 415 -5.65 25.30 14.43
N LEU A 416 -6.18 25.20 15.64
CA LEU A 416 -7.63 25.03 15.84
C LEU A 416 -8.39 26.29 15.43
N GLU A 417 -7.85 27.48 15.72
CA GLU A 417 -8.39 28.76 15.25
C GLU A 417 -8.35 28.86 13.72
N THR A 418 -7.22 28.54 13.08
CA THR A 418 -7.13 28.49 11.61
C THR A 418 -8.09 27.46 11.03
N LEU A 419 -8.26 26.30 11.66
CA LEU A 419 -9.18 25.27 11.20
C LEU A 419 -10.64 25.75 11.28
N ARG A 420 -11.03 26.46 12.34
CA ARG A 420 -12.36 27.10 12.44
C ARG A 420 -12.61 28.03 11.26
N HIS A 421 -11.69 28.95 10.98
CA HIS A 421 -11.81 29.87 9.84
C HIS A 421 -11.89 29.15 8.50
N HIS A 422 -11.10 28.10 8.31
CA HIS A 422 -11.10 27.27 7.11
C HIS A 422 -12.45 26.56 6.90
N LEU A 423 -13.07 26.04 7.96
CA LEU A 423 -14.40 25.43 7.91
C LEU A 423 -15.50 26.46 7.61
N ASP A 424 -15.45 27.65 8.22
CA ASP A 424 -16.43 28.72 7.97
C ASP A 424 -16.40 29.17 6.49
N GLU A 425 -15.20 29.29 5.90
CA GLU A 425 -15.02 29.59 4.48
C GLU A 425 -15.57 28.46 3.60
N ALA A 426 -15.19 27.20 3.90
CA ALA A 426 -15.62 26.04 3.15
C ALA A 426 -17.15 25.87 3.20
N SER A 427 -17.77 26.03 4.37
CA SER A 427 -19.23 26.00 4.57
C SER A 427 -19.94 27.04 3.71
N SER A 428 -19.43 28.28 3.70
CA SER A 428 -19.97 29.36 2.86
C SER A 428 -19.90 29.06 1.37
N ARG A 429 -18.86 28.34 0.92
CA ARG A 429 -18.68 27.93 -0.48
C ARG A 429 -19.55 26.73 -0.84
N VAL A 430 -19.65 25.74 0.06
CA VAL A 430 -20.53 24.55 -0.09
C VAL A 430 -22.00 24.97 -0.20
N ALA A 431 -22.43 25.98 0.56
CA ALA A 431 -23.80 26.51 0.49
C ALA A 431 -24.18 27.06 -0.91
N ARG A 432 -23.19 27.41 -1.75
CA ARG A 432 -23.36 27.94 -3.10
C ARG A 432 -23.27 26.86 -4.19
N LEU A 433 -22.97 25.61 -3.83
CA LEU A 433 -23.00 24.50 -4.78
C LEU A 433 -24.44 24.26 -5.24
N GLY A 434 -24.60 24.04 -6.55
CA GLY A 434 -25.89 23.81 -7.23
C GLY A 434 -26.51 22.46 -6.90
#